data_AF-A0AAD1UFY3-F1
#
_entry.id   AF-A0AAD1UFY3-F1
#
_cell.length_a   1.000
_cell.length_b   1.000
_cell.length_c   1.000
_cell.angle_alpha   90.00
_cell.angle_beta   90.00
_cell.angle_gamma   90.00
#
_symmetry.space_group_name_H-M   'P 1'
#
loop_
_entity.id
_entity.type
_entity.pdbx_description
1 polymer ?
#
loop_
_entity_poly.entity_id
_entity_poly.type
_entity_poly.pdbx_seq_one_letter_code
_entity_poly.pdbx_strand_id
1 'polypeptide(L)'
;MPDKWKQKIEEDAKRKVRLYNLIMLIFSLFGTAICIILLETNDQCDSIPSYICKSIVSVTTFCAIIFNYLEARHHRILKDAENNFVRGSDYYNKSRKRNFSLVFTSFILLIHPFPGVCMEIEIEEDVAKIQYRLDQLLMLLTLLRLGYIFRTVILYSKWDKAKGKQELEEKNITKSYYFIYKEMIEKNPFKAQMVILLISSAVCMIFLRFAEKPYEEHSGFDWSLWNTFYCVIITMTTVGYGDFYPSTFWGRVIGSIICVSGPLILTLFATTFLDLMKMTPQQEKAYNQTKRELILRNSKKSAKWKGTYEHESAEVIKSYLEESKRESHQLSSLRAQICANINISREPSEKEEDYFKIRREELRDLAQPKVDEILKHLALIESFKLSE
;
A
#
# COMPACT_ATOMS: atom_id res chain seq x y z
N MET A 1 8.88 10.30 -51.12
CA MET A 1 7.41 10.38 -51.35
C MET A 1 6.60 9.14 -50.88
N PRO A 2 7.13 7.90 -50.83
CA PRO A 2 6.39 6.74 -50.30
C PRO A 2 6.03 6.82 -48.80
N ASP A 3 6.82 7.54 -48.00
CA ASP A 3 6.72 7.46 -46.54
C ASP A 3 5.52 8.20 -45.93
N LYS A 4 5.10 9.34 -46.52
CA LYS A 4 3.94 10.11 -46.04
C LYS A 4 2.63 9.34 -46.22
N TRP A 5 2.50 8.60 -47.32
CA TRP A 5 1.32 7.77 -47.59
C TRP A 5 1.23 6.56 -46.65
N LYS A 6 2.39 5.92 -46.36
CA LYS A 6 2.48 4.81 -45.41
C LYS A 6 2.15 5.25 -43.98
N GLN A 7 2.73 6.36 -43.51
CA GLN A 7 2.42 6.92 -42.18
C GLN A 7 0.93 7.22 -42.03
N LYS A 8 0.29 7.80 -43.06
CA LYS A 8 -1.14 8.07 -43.05
C LYS A 8 -1.98 6.78 -42.91
N ILE A 9 -1.65 5.73 -43.67
CA ILE A 9 -2.34 4.43 -43.58
C ILE A 9 -2.16 3.81 -42.18
N GLU A 10 -0.96 3.89 -41.62
CA GLU A 10 -0.63 3.34 -40.29
C GLU A 10 -1.42 4.06 -39.19
N GLU A 11 -1.46 5.40 -39.22
CA GLU A 11 -2.21 6.21 -38.27
C GLU A 11 -3.73 5.96 -38.38
N ASP A 12 -4.25 5.89 -39.60
CA ASP A 12 -5.66 5.59 -39.85
C ASP A 12 -6.04 4.18 -39.36
N ALA A 13 -5.18 3.19 -39.60
CA ALA A 13 -5.37 1.83 -39.11
C ALA A 13 -5.32 1.79 -37.56
N LYS A 14 -4.35 2.46 -36.92
CA LYS A 14 -4.25 2.60 -35.46
C LYS A 14 -5.49 3.28 -34.86
N ARG A 15 -6.02 4.31 -35.52
CA ARG A 15 -7.25 4.99 -35.08
C ARG A 15 -8.45 4.05 -35.16
N LYS A 16 -8.60 3.31 -36.25
CA LYS A 16 -9.69 2.35 -36.45
C LYS A 16 -9.64 1.19 -35.45
N VAL A 17 -8.47 0.62 -35.19
CA VAL A 17 -8.30 -0.43 -34.17
C VAL A 17 -8.75 0.05 -32.79
N ARG A 18 -8.32 1.24 -32.37
CA ARG A 18 -8.73 1.85 -31.09
C ARG A 18 -10.24 2.10 -31.02
N LEU A 19 -10.80 2.67 -32.08
CA LEU A 19 -12.23 2.96 -32.17
C LEU A 19 -13.08 1.69 -32.10
N TYR A 20 -12.77 0.67 -32.90
CA TYR A 20 -13.54 -0.58 -32.92
C TYR A 20 -13.41 -1.36 -31.60
N ASN A 21 -12.23 -1.36 -30.99
CA ASN A 21 -12.05 -1.94 -29.66
C ASN A 21 -12.91 -1.21 -28.60
N LEU A 22 -12.96 0.12 -28.64
CA LEU A 22 -13.79 0.89 -27.71
C LEU A 22 -15.29 0.65 -27.92
N ILE A 23 -15.76 0.62 -29.17
CA ILE A 23 -17.15 0.33 -29.49
C ILE A 23 -17.53 -1.09 -29.05
N MET A 24 -16.67 -2.08 -29.31
CA MET A 24 -16.83 -3.45 -28.83
C MET A 24 -16.95 -3.49 -27.30
N LEU A 25 -16.07 -2.78 -26.58
CA LEU A 25 -16.13 -2.69 -25.12
C LEU A 25 -17.46 -2.10 -24.64
N ILE A 26 -17.93 -1.00 -25.25
CA ILE A 26 -19.17 -0.33 -24.86
C ILE A 26 -20.36 -1.28 -25.01
N PHE A 27 -20.52 -1.95 -26.17
CA PHE A 27 -21.60 -2.92 -26.37
C PHE A 27 -21.49 -4.10 -25.42
N SER A 28 -20.28 -4.59 -25.18
CA SER A 28 -20.02 -5.69 -24.26
C SER A 28 -20.41 -5.33 -22.83
N LEU A 29 -20.03 -4.14 -22.33
CA LEU A 29 -20.35 -3.67 -20.98
C LEU A 29 -21.84 -3.36 -20.82
N PHE A 30 -22.47 -2.81 -21.86
CA PHE A 30 -23.91 -2.56 -21.86
C PHE A 30 -24.70 -3.87 -21.79
N GLY A 31 -24.31 -4.89 -22.57
CA GLY A 31 -24.91 -6.22 -22.48
C GLY A 31 -24.74 -6.87 -21.10
N THR A 32 -23.56 -6.75 -20.46
CA THR A 32 -23.36 -7.25 -19.09
C THR A 32 -24.20 -6.50 -18.07
N ALA A 33 -24.36 -5.18 -18.21
CA ALA A 33 -25.17 -4.38 -17.29
C ALA A 33 -26.64 -4.81 -17.33
N ILE A 34 -27.18 -5.04 -18.53
CA ILE A 34 -28.55 -5.57 -18.68
C ILE A 34 -28.68 -6.96 -18.05
N CYS A 35 -27.67 -7.84 -18.20
CA CYS A 35 -27.69 -9.16 -17.56
C CYS A 35 -27.69 -9.06 -16.03
N ILE A 36 -26.95 -8.11 -15.45
CA ILE A 36 -26.96 -7.87 -14.00
C ILE A 36 -28.34 -7.39 -13.54
N ILE A 37 -28.98 -6.49 -14.30
CA ILE A 37 -30.34 -6.00 -14.00
C ILE A 37 -31.36 -7.14 -14.11
N LEU A 38 -31.26 -8.00 -15.13
CA LEU A 38 -32.13 -9.17 -15.28
C LEU A 38 -31.95 -10.19 -14.15
N LEU A 39 -30.72 -10.34 -13.64
CA LEU A 39 -30.45 -11.17 -12.46
C LEU A 39 -31.13 -10.57 -11.21
N GLU A 40 -31.39 -9.26 -11.19
CA GLU A 40 -32.09 -8.60 -10.09
C GLU A 40 -33.59 -8.87 -10.11
N THR A 41 -34.24 -8.59 -11.24
CA THR A 41 -35.71 -8.65 -11.33
C THR A 41 -36.25 -10.05 -11.11
N ASN A 42 -35.43 -11.09 -11.27
CA ASN A 42 -35.78 -12.50 -11.09
C ASN A 42 -37.09 -12.89 -11.80
N ASP A 43 -37.43 -12.18 -12.87
CA ASP A 43 -38.69 -12.39 -13.55
C ASP A 43 -38.78 -13.84 -14.04
N GLN A 44 -40.01 -14.35 -14.12
CA GLN A 44 -40.27 -15.62 -14.78
C GLN A 44 -39.70 -15.59 -16.20
N CYS A 45 -39.14 -16.72 -16.63
CA CYS A 45 -38.35 -16.80 -17.85
C CYS A 45 -39.13 -16.33 -19.10
N ASP A 46 -40.46 -16.54 -19.08
CA ASP A 46 -41.40 -16.25 -20.15
C ASP A 46 -42.04 -14.85 -20.09
N SER A 47 -41.63 -14.03 -19.13
CA SER A 47 -42.11 -12.65 -19.04
C SER A 47 -41.67 -11.83 -20.27
N ILE A 48 -42.59 -11.01 -20.80
CA ILE A 48 -42.31 -10.12 -21.94
C ILE A 48 -41.09 -9.21 -21.68
N PRO A 49 -40.91 -8.62 -20.48
CA PRO A 49 -39.71 -7.83 -20.16
C PRO A 49 -38.41 -8.64 -20.24
N SER A 50 -38.37 -9.86 -19.68
CA SER A 50 -37.20 -10.75 -19.76
C SER A 50 -36.84 -11.07 -21.22
N TYR A 51 -37.85 -11.40 -22.04
CA TYR A 51 -37.64 -11.70 -23.45
C TYR A 51 -37.04 -10.51 -24.23
N ILE A 52 -37.57 -9.30 -24.00
CA ILE A 52 -37.08 -8.07 -24.63
C ILE A 52 -35.64 -7.79 -24.21
N CYS A 53 -35.32 -7.86 -22.91
CA CYS A 53 -33.97 -7.61 -22.43
C CYS A 53 -32.96 -8.65 -22.94
N LYS A 54 -33.30 -9.94 -22.96
CA LYS A 54 -32.46 -11.01 -23.55
C LYS A 54 -32.24 -10.80 -25.06
N SER A 55 -33.26 -10.29 -25.77
CA SER A 55 -33.13 -9.92 -27.18
C SER A 55 -32.17 -8.74 -27.37
N ILE A 56 -32.23 -7.70 -26.53
CA ILE A 56 -31.29 -6.57 -26.55
C ILE A 56 -29.86 -7.06 -26.25
N VAL A 57 -29.69 -7.97 -25.30
CA VAL A 57 -28.38 -8.60 -25.02
C VAL A 57 -27.85 -9.36 -26.25
N SER A 58 -28.72 -10.07 -26.96
CA SER A 58 -28.35 -10.79 -28.19
C SER A 58 -27.95 -9.85 -29.34
N VAL A 59 -28.65 -8.73 -29.51
CA VAL A 59 -28.29 -7.70 -30.50
C VAL A 59 -26.95 -7.03 -30.15
N THR A 60 -26.75 -6.68 -28.88
CA THR A 60 -25.52 -6.01 -28.42
C THR A 60 -24.30 -6.93 -28.52
N THR A 61 -24.47 -8.23 -28.25
CA THR A 61 -23.40 -9.23 -28.44
C THR A 61 -23.05 -9.43 -29.91
N PHE A 62 -24.04 -9.51 -30.79
CA PHE A 62 -23.80 -9.58 -32.23
C PHE A 62 -23.01 -8.37 -32.74
N CYS A 63 -23.40 -7.15 -32.33
CA CYS A 63 -22.64 -5.94 -32.60
C CYS A 63 -21.20 -6.03 -32.07
N ALA A 64 -21.01 -6.48 -30.81
CA ALA A 64 -19.68 -6.64 -30.22
C ALA A 64 -18.80 -7.64 -31.00
N ILE A 65 -19.36 -8.75 -31.49
CA ILE A 65 -18.66 -9.73 -32.32
C ILE A 65 -18.24 -9.11 -33.66
N ILE A 66 -19.12 -8.35 -34.32
CA ILE A 66 -18.78 -7.64 -35.56
C ILE A 66 -17.61 -6.67 -35.31
N PHE A 67 -17.66 -5.87 -34.25
CA PHE A 67 -16.59 -4.92 -33.94
C PHE A 67 -15.28 -5.60 -33.53
N ASN A 68 -15.34 -6.74 -32.83
CA ASN A 68 -14.16 -7.57 -32.57
C ASN A 68 -13.53 -8.09 -33.88
N TYR A 69 -14.36 -8.50 -34.84
CA TYR A 69 -13.88 -8.91 -36.16
C TYR A 69 -13.29 -7.75 -36.97
N LEU A 70 -13.90 -6.57 -36.95
CA LEU A 70 -13.39 -5.37 -37.62
C LEU A 70 -12.07 -4.90 -37.01
N GLU A 71 -11.97 -4.90 -35.68
CA GLU A 71 -10.72 -4.62 -34.96
C GLU A 71 -9.62 -5.58 -35.40
N ALA A 72 -9.91 -6.89 -35.43
CA ALA A 72 -8.98 -7.92 -35.88
C ALA A 72 -8.48 -7.70 -37.31
N ARG A 73 -9.39 -7.32 -38.21
CA ARG A 73 -9.08 -7.04 -39.61
C ARG A 73 -8.16 -5.83 -39.74
N HIS A 74 -8.48 -4.72 -39.08
CA HIS A 74 -7.64 -3.52 -39.14
C HIS A 74 -6.31 -3.68 -38.43
N HIS A 75 -6.26 -4.50 -37.38
CA HIS A 75 -5.01 -4.83 -36.70
C HIS A 75 -4.08 -5.71 -37.57
N ARG A 76 -4.64 -6.49 -38.52
CA ARG A 76 -3.84 -7.17 -39.55
C ARG A 76 -3.22 -6.18 -40.52
N ILE A 77 -4.04 -5.30 -41.09
CA ILE A 77 -3.60 -4.23 -42.00
C ILE A 77 -2.49 -3.39 -41.36
N LEU A 78 -2.64 -3.05 -40.07
CA LEU A 78 -1.62 -2.30 -39.34
C LEU A 78 -0.28 -3.03 -39.28
N LYS A 79 -0.27 -4.33 -38.94
CA LYS A 79 0.98 -5.09 -38.87
C LYS A 79 1.61 -5.34 -40.23
N ASP A 80 0.80 -5.48 -41.28
CA ASP A 80 1.30 -5.61 -42.65
C ASP A 80 1.88 -4.27 -43.16
N ALA A 81 1.39 -3.14 -42.67
CA ALA A 81 1.98 -1.82 -42.93
C ALA A 81 3.28 -1.59 -42.13
N GLU A 82 3.34 -2.03 -40.86
CA GLU A 82 4.55 -1.94 -40.01
C GLU A 82 5.68 -2.88 -40.48
N ASN A 83 5.35 -4.11 -40.87
CA ASN A 83 6.35 -5.11 -41.28
C ASN A 83 6.59 -5.10 -42.79
N ASN A 84 7.54 -4.30 -43.28
CA ASN A 84 7.99 -4.42 -44.67
C ASN A 84 8.96 -5.59 -44.94
N PHE A 85 9.53 -6.31 -43.95
CA PHE A 85 10.64 -7.24 -44.26
C PHE A 85 10.86 -8.48 -43.36
N VAL A 86 9.99 -8.82 -42.39
CA VAL A 86 10.18 -10.05 -41.58
C VAL A 86 9.24 -11.16 -42.06
N ARG A 87 9.57 -11.78 -43.19
CA ARG A 87 8.97 -13.06 -43.63
C ARG A 87 9.75 -14.21 -42.97
N GLY A 88 9.16 -14.88 -41.99
CA GLY A 88 9.79 -16.00 -41.27
C GLY A 88 8.85 -16.69 -40.27
N SER A 89 9.35 -17.72 -39.59
CA SER A 89 8.61 -18.51 -38.58
C SER A 89 8.03 -17.66 -37.44
N ASP A 90 8.67 -16.53 -37.09
CA ASP A 90 8.19 -15.58 -36.08
C ASP A 90 6.92 -14.83 -36.49
N TYR A 91 6.75 -14.51 -37.78
CA TYR A 91 5.51 -13.91 -38.29
C TYR A 91 4.34 -14.90 -38.16
N TYR A 92 4.59 -16.17 -38.48
CA TYR A 92 3.58 -17.23 -38.39
C TYR A 92 3.15 -17.48 -36.94
N ASN A 93 4.11 -17.59 -36.00
CA ASN A 93 3.81 -17.78 -34.57
C ASN A 93 3.06 -16.59 -33.96
N LYS A 94 3.46 -15.36 -34.29
CA LYS A 94 2.74 -14.14 -33.84
C LYS A 94 1.33 -14.05 -34.46
N SER A 95 1.14 -14.49 -35.69
CA SER A 95 -0.18 -14.53 -36.34
C SER A 95 -1.08 -15.61 -35.74
N ARG A 96 -0.54 -16.79 -35.40
CA ARG A 96 -1.26 -17.90 -34.75
C ARG A 96 -1.77 -17.53 -33.35
N LYS A 97 -0.91 -16.98 -32.48
CA LYS A 97 -1.33 -16.52 -31.12
C LYS A 97 -2.45 -15.48 -31.20
N ARG A 98 -2.41 -14.60 -32.21
CA ARG A 98 -3.44 -13.59 -32.45
C ARG A 98 -4.76 -14.21 -32.93
N ASN A 99 -4.72 -15.10 -33.92
CA ASN A 99 -5.93 -15.78 -34.40
C ASN A 99 -6.60 -16.55 -33.26
N PHE A 100 -5.80 -17.21 -32.40
CA PHE A 100 -6.31 -17.85 -31.19
C PHE A 100 -6.98 -16.85 -30.24
N SER A 101 -6.35 -15.70 -29.95
CA SER A 101 -6.94 -14.64 -29.12
C SER A 101 -8.26 -14.10 -29.67
N LEU A 102 -8.40 -14.00 -30.99
CA LEU A 102 -9.63 -13.57 -31.64
C LEU A 102 -10.76 -14.58 -31.50
N VAL A 103 -10.47 -15.86 -31.79
CA VAL A 103 -11.43 -16.96 -31.63
C VAL A 103 -11.87 -17.06 -30.18
N PHE A 104 -10.93 -16.97 -29.24
CA PHE A 104 -11.20 -16.98 -27.81
C PHE A 104 -12.09 -15.81 -27.37
N THR A 105 -11.81 -14.59 -27.85
CA THR A 105 -12.65 -13.41 -27.57
C THR A 105 -14.05 -13.57 -28.14
N SER A 106 -14.16 -14.04 -29.38
CA SER A 106 -15.47 -14.28 -30.00
C SER A 106 -16.26 -15.39 -29.27
N PHE A 107 -15.58 -16.42 -28.77
CA PHE A 107 -16.19 -17.47 -27.96
C PHE A 107 -16.78 -16.93 -26.66
N ILE A 108 -16.04 -16.12 -25.89
CA ILE A 108 -16.56 -15.50 -24.66
C ILE A 108 -17.71 -14.53 -24.96
N LEU A 109 -17.66 -13.79 -26.09
CA LEU A 109 -18.76 -12.92 -26.51
C LEU A 109 -20.03 -13.71 -26.89
N LEU A 110 -19.87 -14.93 -27.42
CA LEU A 110 -20.98 -15.79 -27.80
C LEU A 110 -21.75 -16.31 -26.57
N ILE A 111 -21.10 -16.42 -25.42
CA ILE A 111 -21.76 -16.83 -24.17
C ILE A 111 -22.66 -15.68 -23.67
N HIS A 112 -23.97 -15.85 -23.81
CA HIS A 112 -25.02 -14.96 -23.28
C HIS A 112 -26.36 -15.72 -23.16
N PRO A 113 -27.31 -15.23 -22.36
CA PRO A 113 -28.67 -15.80 -22.34
C PRO A 113 -29.37 -15.53 -23.68
N PHE A 114 -29.71 -16.60 -24.40
CA PHE A 114 -30.50 -16.51 -25.63
C PHE A 114 -32.00 -16.36 -25.28
N PRO A 115 -32.74 -15.51 -26.00
CA PRO A 115 -34.18 -15.36 -25.80
C PRO A 115 -34.89 -16.69 -26.08
N GLY A 116 -35.76 -17.14 -25.17
CA GLY A 116 -36.53 -18.38 -25.29
C GLY A 116 -35.82 -19.65 -24.83
N VAL A 117 -34.56 -19.58 -24.36
CA VAL A 117 -33.88 -20.73 -23.74
C VAL A 117 -34.09 -20.67 -22.22
N CYS A 118 -34.96 -21.53 -21.70
CA CYS A 118 -35.28 -21.66 -20.29
C CYS A 118 -35.10 -23.12 -19.89
N MET A 119 -33.91 -23.47 -19.42
CA MET A 119 -33.63 -24.80 -18.89
C MET A 119 -33.34 -24.70 -17.40
N GLU A 120 -33.98 -25.55 -16.62
CA GLU A 120 -33.81 -25.64 -15.18
C GLU A 120 -32.96 -26.87 -14.85
N ILE A 121 -32.04 -26.71 -13.92
CA ILE A 121 -31.14 -27.75 -13.42
C ILE A 121 -31.44 -27.88 -11.93
N GLU A 122 -31.93 -29.05 -11.53
CA GLU A 122 -32.15 -29.34 -10.11
C GLU A 122 -30.87 -29.95 -9.53
N ILE A 123 -30.37 -29.34 -8.46
CA ILE A 123 -29.27 -29.86 -7.67
C ILE A 123 -29.82 -30.17 -6.28
N GLU A 124 -29.64 -31.41 -5.84
CA GLU A 124 -29.98 -31.83 -4.49
C GLU A 124 -28.81 -31.47 -3.57
N GLU A 125 -28.99 -30.47 -2.70
CA GLU A 125 -28.09 -30.19 -1.58
C GLU A 125 -28.72 -30.78 -0.30
N ASP A 126 -27.90 -31.18 0.69
CA ASP A 126 -28.19 -32.06 1.84
C ASP A 126 -29.60 -31.97 2.49
N VAL A 127 -30.27 -30.81 2.45
CA VAL A 127 -31.57 -30.56 3.09
C VAL A 127 -32.65 -30.06 2.11
N ALA A 128 -32.29 -29.64 0.88
CA ALA A 128 -33.22 -29.04 -0.06
C ALA A 128 -32.82 -29.25 -1.54
N LYS A 129 -33.84 -29.39 -2.40
CA LYS A 129 -33.65 -29.36 -3.86
C LYS A 129 -33.59 -27.91 -4.33
N ILE A 130 -32.43 -27.48 -4.81
CA ILE A 130 -32.20 -26.13 -5.31
C ILE A 130 -32.32 -26.15 -6.84
N GLN A 131 -33.19 -25.30 -7.37
CA GLN A 131 -33.38 -25.15 -8.81
C GLN A 131 -32.53 -24.00 -9.34
N TYR A 132 -31.50 -24.33 -10.14
CA TYR A 132 -30.67 -23.36 -10.84
C TYR A 132 -31.16 -23.18 -12.28
N ARG A 133 -31.34 -21.94 -12.72
CA ARG A 133 -31.70 -21.66 -14.13
C ARG A 133 -30.44 -21.49 -14.98
N LEU A 134 -30.39 -22.16 -16.13
CA LEU A 134 -29.24 -22.09 -17.04
C LEU A 134 -29.01 -20.68 -17.59
N ASP A 135 -30.07 -19.92 -17.82
CA ASP A 135 -29.98 -18.55 -18.30
C ASP A 135 -29.29 -17.63 -17.28
N GLN A 136 -29.52 -17.84 -15.98
CA GLN A 136 -28.82 -17.15 -14.89
C GLN A 136 -27.32 -17.48 -14.88
N LEU A 137 -26.95 -18.74 -15.14
CA LEU A 137 -25.55 -19.14 -15.29
C LEU A 137 -24.90 -18.49 -16.52
N LEU A 138 -25.60 -18.42 -17.65
CA LEU A 138 -25.12 -17.70 -18.84
C LEU A 138 -24.99 -16.20 -18.58
N MET A 139 -25.91 -15.59 -17.83
CA MET A 139 -25.82 -14.19 -17.37
C MET A 139 -24.58 -13.98 -16.50
N LEU A 140 -24.30 -14.89 -15.58
CA LEU A 140 -23.10 -14.84 -14.74
C LEU A 140 -21.81 -14.93 -15.57
N LEU A 141 -21.76 -15.84 -16.55
CA LEU A 141 -20.60 -16.00 -17.43
C LEU A 141 -20.34 -14.76 -18.30
N THR A 142 -21.33 -13.88 -18.50
CA THR A 142 -21.08 -12.59 -19.17
C THR A 142 -20.11 -11.70 -18.39
N LEU A 143 -19.92 -11.89 -17.08
CA LEU A 143 -18.92 -11.16 -16.29
C LEU A 143 -17.48 -11.38 -16.77
N LEU A 144 -17.18 -12.50 -17.44
CA LEU A 144 -15.87 -12.73 -18.07
C LEU A 144 -15.51 -11.64 -19.08
N ARG A 145 -16.50 -10.93 -19.63
CA ARG A 145 -16.32 -9.80 -20.54
C ARG A 145 -15.70 -8.57 -19.88
N LEU A 146 -15.75 -8.44 -18.55
CA LEU A 146 -15.00 -7.40 -17.83
C LEU A 146 -13.49 -7.50 -18.10
N GLY A 147 -12.98 -8.69 -18.45
CA GLY A 147 -11.62 -8.90 -18.91
C GLY A 147 -11.21 -8.04 -20.12
N TYR A 148 -12.17 -7.63 -20.95
CA TYR A 148 -11.91 -6.77 -22.11
C TYR A 148 -11.56 -5.33 -21.74
N ILE A 149 -11.87 -4.90 -20.51
CA ILE A 149 -11.39 -3.62 -19.97
C ILE A 149 -9.86 -3.63 -19.96
N PHE A 150 -9.23 -4.71 -19.46
CA PHE A 150 -7.77 -4.82 -19.43
C PHE A 150 -7.14 -4.81 -20.83
N ARG A 151 -7.78 -5.46 -21.81
CA ARG A 151 -7.36 -5.41 -23.22
C ARG A 151 -7.39 -3.96 -23.75
N THR A 152 -8.44 -3.21 -23.41
CA THR A 152 -8.60 -1.81 -23.82
C THR A 152 -7.57 -0.90 -23.15
N VAL A 153 -7.29 -1.10 -21.87
CA VAL A 153 -6.26 -0.38 -21.11
C VAL A 153 -4.89 -0.56 -21.76
N ILE A 154 -4.54 -1.78 -22.20
CA ILE A 154 -3.32 -2.05 -22.96
C ILE A 154 -3.25 -1.24 -24.25
N LEU A 155 -4.32 -1.26 -25.03
CA LEU A 155 -4.37 -0.61 -26.34
C LEU A 155 -4.29 0.92 -26.23
N TYR A 156 -4.84 1.50 -25.17
CA TYR A 156 -4.80 2.95 -24.91
C TYR A 156 -3.60 3.41 -24.08
N SER A 157 -2.80 2.48 -23.56
CA SER A 157 -1.61 2.82 -22.77
C SER A 157 -0.62 3.68 -23.56
N LYS A 158 0.10 4.55 -22.83
CA LYS A 158 1.08 5.47 -23.43
C LYS A 158 2.20 4.72 -24.17
N TRP A 159 2.47 3.48 -23.76
CA TRP A 159 3.47 2.58 -24.33
C TRP A 159 3.13 2.05 -25.72
N ASP A 160 1.89 2.23 -26.19
CA ASP A 160 1.52 1.92 -27.58
C ASP A 160 1.90 3.03 -28.57
N LYS A 161 2.27 4.23 -28.08
CA LYS A 161 2.75 5.33 -28.92
C LYS A 161 4.19 5.05 -29.39
N ALA A 162 4.57 5.62 -30.54
CA ALA A 162 5.88 5.41 -31.16
C ALA A 162 7.06 5.60 -30.17
N LYS A 163 7.06 6.69 -29.38
CA LYS A 163 8.09 6.94 -28.36
C LYS A 163 8.16 5.84 -27.29
N GLY A 164 7.02 5.43 -26.75
CA GLY A 164 6.97 4.40 -25.70
C GLY A 164 7.34 3.00 -26.22
N LYS A 165 7.00 2.70 -27.47
CA LYS A 165 7.40 1.44 -28.13
C LYS A 165 8.92 1.40 -28.32
N GLN A 166 9.53 2.49 -28.77
CA GLN A 166 10.98 2.61 -28.93
C GLN A 166 11.72 2.41 -27.60
N GLU A 167 11.29 3.09 -26.52
CA GLU A 167 11.92 2.95 -25.20
C GLU A 167 11.86 1.52 -24.64
N LEU A 168 10.77 0.80 -24.91
CA LEU A 168 10.62 -0.60 -24.49
C LEU A 168 11.49 -1.54 -25.31
N GLU A 169 11.63 -1.30 -26.62
CA GLU A 169 12.48 -2.07 -27.53
C GLU A 169 13.96 -1.87 -27.20
N GLU A 170 14.40 -0.63 -26.93
CA GLU A 170 15.79 -0.34 -26.51
C GLU A 170 16.18 -1.07 -25.21
N LYS A 171 15.21 -1.27 -24.31
CA LYS A 171 15.43 -1.93 -23.01
C LYS A 171 15.11 -3.43 -23.02
N ASN A 172 14.73 -4.00 -24.16
CA ASN A 172 14.27 -5.39 -24.28
C ASN A 172 13.14 -5.78 -23.31
N ILE A 173 12.25 -4.83 -22.98
CA ILE A 173 11.12 -5.06 -22.07
C ILE A 173 9.87 -5.35 -22.89
N THR A 174 9.28 -6.54 -22.70
CA THR A 174 7.98 -6.85 -23.32
C THR A 174 6.84 -6.16 -22.59
N LYS A 175 5.99 -5.44 -23.33
CA LYS A 175 4.74 -4.89 -22.80
C LYS A 175 3.82 -6.03 -22.33
N SER A 176 3.61 -6.14 -21.02
CA SER A 176 2.75 -7.14 -20.38
C SER A 176 1.61 -6.46 -19.60
N TYR A 177 0.52 -7.19 -19.34
CA TYR A 177 -0.56 -6.76 -18.42
C TYR A 177 0.02 -6.32 -17.08
N TYR A 178 0.98 -7.09 -16.57
CA TYR A 178 1.67 -6.82 -15.31
C TYR A 178 2.42 -5.49 -15.33
N PHE A 179 3.08 -5.15 -16.45
CA PHE A 179 3.83 -3.90 -16.58
C PHE A 179 2.92 -2.67 -16.54
N ILE A 180 1.79 -2.70 -17.25
CA ILE A 180 0.83 -1.59 -17.28
C ILE A 180 0.12 -1.46 -15.94
N TYR A 181 -0.23 -2.59 -15.32
CA TYR A 181 -0.76 -2.60 -13.97
C TYR A 181 0.22 -1.97 -12.97
N LYS A 182 1.51 -2.33 -13.04
CA LYS A 182 2.57 -1.73 -12.23
C LYS A 182 2.67 -0.22 -12.46
N GLU A 183 2.61 0.24 -13.71
CA GLU A 183 2.58 1.67 -14.05
C GLU A 183 1.38 2.40 -13.42
N MET A 184 0.20 1.77 -13.41
CA MET A 184 -1.01 2.36 -12.82
C MET A 184 -0.87 2.55 -11.31
N ILE A 185 -0.31 1.54 -10.62
CA ILE A 185 -0.04 1.60 -9.18
C ILE A 185 1.03 2.64 -8.86
N GLU A 186 2.11 2.70 -9.65
CA GLU A 186 3.20 3.66 -9.45
C GLU A 186 2.69 5.11 -9.54
N LYS A 187 1.77 5.39 -10.48
CA LYS A 187 1.26 6.75 -10.70
C LYS A 187 0.25 7.20 -9.67
N ASN A 188 -0.72 6.36 -9.36
CA ASN A 188 -1.80 6.68 -8.41
C ASN A 188 -2.18 5.41 -7.65
N PRO A 189 -1.42 5.03 -6.61
CA PRO A 189 -1.59 3.75 -5.92
C PRO A 189 -2.99 3.63 -5.30
N PHE A 190 -3.44 4.65 -4.57
CA PHE A 190 -4.76 4.65 -3.93
C PHE A 190 -5.91 4.53 -4.94
N LYS A 191 -5.84 5.27 -6.06
CA LYS A 191 -6.90 5.21 -7.07
C LYS A 191 -6.95 3.83 -7.73
N ALA A 192 -5.80 3.24 -8.05
CA ALA A 192 -5.73 1.91 -8.63
C ALA A 192 -6.29 0.86 -7.65
N GLN A 193 -5.88 0.90 -6.38
CA GLN A 193 -6.34 -0.03 -5.35
C GLN A 193 -7.83 0.11 -5.05
N MET A 194 -8.36 1.33 -4.96
CA MET A 194 -9.79 1.57 -4.78
C MET A 194 -10.60 0.99 -5.94
N VAL A 195 -10.15 1.18 -7.18
CA VAL A 195 -10.83 0.61 -8.36
C VAL A 195 -10.81 -0.92 -8.33
N ILE A 196 -9.68 -1.53 -7.96
CA ILE A 196 -9.57 -2.99 -7.84
C ILE A 196 -10.50 -3.52 -6.74
N LEU A 197 -10.52 -2.88 -5.57
CA LEU A 197 -11.39 -3.25 -4.46
C LEU A 197 -12.86 -3.21 -4.89
N LEU A 198 -13.31 -2.10 -5.47
CA LEU A 198 -14.70 -1.94 -5.92
C LEU A 198 -15.11 -2.93 -7.02
N ILE A 199 -14.22 -3.20 -7.98
CA ILE A 199 -14.51 -4.19 -9.03
C ILE A 199 -14.55 -5.61 -8.42
N SER A 200 -13.60 -5.96 -7.57
CA SER A 200 -13.53 -7.28 -6.95
C SER A 200 -14.72 -7.55 -6.02
N SER A 201 -15.14 -6.56 -5.21
CA SER A 201 -16.30 -6.70 -4.34
C SER A 201 -17.60 -6.81 -5.13
N ALA A 202 -17.77 -6.01 -6.18
CA ALA A 202 -18.94 -6.10 -7.06
C ALA A 202 -19.03 -7.46 -7.76
N VAL A 203 -17.92 -8.00 -8.25
CA VAL A 203 -17.88 -9.34 -8.86
C VAL A 203 -18.23 -10.40 -7.81
N CYS A 204 -17.57 -10.40 -6.65
CA CYS A 204 -17.85 -11.36 -5.58
C CYS A 204 -19.31 -11.32 -5.11
N MET A 205 -19.90 -10.13 -5.01
CA MET A 205 -21.31 -9.93 -4.68
C MET A 205 -22.23 -10.61 -5.70
N ILE A 206 -21.99 -10.45 -6.99
CA ILE A 206 -22.83 -11.07 -8.03
C ILE A 206 -22.73 -12.60 -7.98
N PHE A 207 -21.52 -13.13 -7.79
CA PHE A 207 -21.29 -14.58 -7.66
C PHE A 207 -21.96 -15.16 -6.41
N LEU A 208 -21.76 -14.52 -5.25
CA LEU A 208 -22.33 -14.98 -3.98
C LEU A 208 -23.86 -14.99 -4.03
N ARG A 209 -24.44 -13.93 -4.59
CA ARG A 209 -25.89 -13.83 -4.79
C ARG A 209 -26.42 -14.89 -5.72
N PHE A 210 -25.73 -15.18 -6.83
CA PHE A 210 -26.14 -16.25 -7.74
C PHE A 210 -26.21 -17.61 -7.05
N ALA A 211 -25.26 -17.90 -6.15
CA ALA A 211 -25.23 -19.15 -5.42
C ALA A 211 -26.36 -19.26 -4.38
N GLU A 212 -26.62 -18.18 -3.64
CA GLU A 212 -27.48 -18.22 -2.45
C GLU A 212 -28.93 -17.79 -2.69
N LYS A 213 -29.22 -16.97 -3.71
CA LYS A 213 -30.59 -16.49 -3.98
C LYS A 213 -31.62 -17.63 -4.20
N PRO A 214 -31.29 -18.73 -4.89
CA PRO A 214 -32.21 -19.87 -4.98
C PRO A 214 -32.50 -20.58 -3.64
N TYR A 215 -31.69 -20.33 -2.60
CA TYR A 215 -31.78 -20.94 -1.27
C TYR A 215 -32.38 -19.98 -0.22
N GLU A 216 -32.92 -18.83 -0.64
CA GLU A 216 -33.46 -17.77 0.23
C GLU A 216 -34.54 -18.31 1.19
N GLU A 217 -35.49 -19.09 0.68
CA GLU A 217 -36.60 -19.65 1.47
C GLU A 217 -36.13 -20.60 2.58
N HIS A 218 -35.03 -21.31 2.38
CA HIS A 218 -34.51 -22.31 3.32
C HIS A 218 -33.53 -21.71 4.33
N SER A 219 -32.77 -20.68 3.93
CA SER A 219 -31.83 -19.98 4.80
C SER A 219 -32.51 -18.99 5.74
N GLY A 220 -33.70 -18.47 5.38
CA GLY A 220 -34.36 -17.40 6.13
C GLY A 220 -33.64 -16.04 6.04
N PHE A 221 -32.69 -15.93 5.10
CA PHE A 221 -31.89 -14.75 4.85
C PHE A 221 -32.31 -14.10 3.53
N ASP A 222 -32.58 -12.80 3.52
CA ASP A 222 -32.87 -12.04 2.29
C ASP A 222 -31.56 -11.71 1.55
N TRP A 223 -31.36 -12.35 0.39
CA TRP A 223 -30.21 -12.17 -0.51
C TRP A 223 -30.40 -11.00 -1.51
N SER A 224 -30.94 -9.88 -1.03
CA SER A 224 -30.94 -8.60 -1.73
C SER A 224 -29.51 -8.12 -2.06
N LEU A 225 -29.39 -7.22 -3.05
CA LEU A 225 -28.09 -6.66 -3.44
C LEU A 225 -27.37 -5.99 -2.27
N TRP A 226 -28.09 -5.25 -1.43
CA TRP A 226 -27.51 -4.52 -0.30
C TRP A 226 -27.03 -5.45 0.80
N ASN A 227 -27.81 -6.48 1.14
CA ASN A 227 -27.40 -7.47 2.14
C ASN A 227 -26.20 -8.31 1.64
N THR A 228 -26.22 -8.70 0.37
CA THR A 228 -25.08 -9.40 -0.23
C THR A 228 -23.83 -8.51 -0.26
N PHE A 229 -23.97 -7.23 -0.61
CA PHE A 229 -22.88 -6.27 -0.59
C PHE A 229 -22.29 -6.10 0.82
N TYR A 230 -23.16 -6.00 1.83
CA TYR A 230 -22.77 -5.99 3.24
C TYR A 230 -21.98 -7.25 3.59
N CYS A 231 -22.50 -8.44 3.27
CA CYS A 231 -21.84 -9.73 3.50
C CYS A 231 -20.43 -9.78 2.88
N VAL A 232 -20.29 -9.34 1.63
CA VAL A 232 -19.00 -9.33 0.93
C VAL A 232 -18.05 -8.35 1.59
N ILE A 233 -18.49 -7.13 1.94
CA ILE A 233 -17.63 -6.14 2.58
C ILE A 233 -17.13 -6.65 3.92
N ILE A 234 -18.01 -7.11 4.83
CA ILE A 234 -17.60 -7.56 6.16
C ILE A 234 -16.66 -8.78 6.09
N THR A 235 -16.81 -9.62 5.06
CA THR A 235 -15.96 -10.78 4.83
C THR A 235 -14.60 -10.36 4.27
N MET A 236 -14.58 -9.46 3.27
CA MET A 236 -13.34 -8.92 2.72
C MET A 236 -12.54 -8.13 3.75
N THR A 237 -13.22 -7.40 4.65
CA THR A 237 -12.62 -6.66 5.77
C THR A 237 -12.27 -7.51 6.97
N THR A 238 -12.51 -8.83 6.91
CA THR A 238 -12.24 -9.79 8.00
C THR A 238 -12.99 -9.51 9.29
N VAL A 239 -14.06 -8.70 9.25
CA VAL A 239 -14.90 -8.41 10.42
C VAL A 239 -15.76 -9.63 10.76
N GLY A 240 -16.48 -10.17 9.78
CA GLY A 240 -17.21 -11.44 9.91
C GLY A 240 -18.13 -11.55 11.12
N TYR A 241 -19.16 -10.69 11.23
CA TYR A 241 -20.10 -10.72 12.36
C TYR A 241 -20.84 -12.06 12.52
N GLY A 242 -21.06 -12.79 11.42
CA GLY A 242 -21.74 -14.10 11.43
C GLY A 242 -23.27 -14.01 11.53
N ASP A 243 -23.82 -12.80 11.41
CA ASP A 243 -25.25 -12.50 11.33
C ASP A 243 -25.86 -12.90 9.98
N PHE A 244 -25.07 -12.83 8.90
CA PHE A 244 -25.47 -13.16 7.54
C PHE A 244 -24.32 -13.87 6.82
N TYR A 245 -24.57 -15.09 6.33
CA TYR A 245 -23.52 -15.96 5.80
C TYR A 245 -24.04 -16.94 4.72
N PRO A 246 -23.20 -17.33 3.75
CA PRO A 246 -23.59 -18.31 2.73
C PRO A 246 -23.75 -19.70 3.32
N SER A 247 -24.87 -20.34 3.00
CA SER A 247 -25.21 -21.68 3.48
C SER A 247 -24.96 -22.77 2.45
N THR A 248 -25.09 -22.45 1.15
CA THR A 248 -24.96 -23.40 0.03
C THR A 248 -23.52 -23.84 -0.20
N PHE A 249 -23.33 -24.98 -0.86
CA PHE A 249 -21.98 -25.47 -1.17
C PHE A 249 -21.20 -24.45 -2.02
N TRP A 250 -21.82 -23.96 -3.10
CA TRP A 250 -21.20 -22.97 -3.99
C TRP A 250 -20.98 -21.62 -3.30
N GLY A 251 -21.89 -21.19 -2.43
CA GLY A 251 -21.74 -19.97 -1.65
C GLY A 251 -20.57 -20.06 -0.68
N ARG A 252 -20.32 -21.21 -0.04
CA ARG A 252 -19.14 -21.41 0.82
C ARG A 252 -17.83 -21.42 0.03
N VAL A 253 -17.81 -21.99 -1.17
CA VAL A 253 -16.65 -21.93 -2.07
C VAL A 253 -16.34 -20.48 -2.44
N ILE A 254 -17.35 -19.71 -2.83
CA ILE A 254 -17.20 -18.29 -3.16
C ILE A 254 -16.78 -17.49 -1.92
N GLY A 255 -17.41 -17.73 -0.77
CA GLY A 255 -17.05 -17.14 0.51
C GLY A 255 -15.58 -17.38 0.87
N SER A 256 -15.08 -18.59 0.64
CA SER A 256 -13.66 -18.92 0.87
C SER A 256 -12.72 -18.12 -0.03
N ILE A 257 -13.09 -17.90 -1.31
CA ILE A 257 -12.33 -17.04 -2.23
C ILE A 257 -12.35 -15.58 -1.75
N ILE A 258 -13.48 -15.09 -1.25
CA ILE A 258 -13.61 -13.74 -0.67
C ILE A 258 -12.71 -13.60 0.56
N CYS A 259 -12.71 -14.59 1.46
CA CYS A 259 -11.87 -14.62 2.66
C CYS A 259 -10.37 -14.54 2.35
N VAL A 260 -9.91 -15.13 1.25
CA VAL A 260 -8.50 -15.06 0.84
C VAL A 260 -8.18 -13.76 0.09
N SER A 261 -9.06 -13.33 -0.82
CA SER A 261 -8.82 -12.15 -1.65
C SER A 261 -8.91 -10.82 -0.90
N GLY A 262 -9.77 -10.71 0.10
CA GLY A 262 -9.94 -9.51 0.93
C GLY A 262 -8.65 -9.06 1.64
N PRO A 263 -8.04 -9.90 2.50
CA PRO A 263 -6.79 -9.59 3.19
C PRO A 263 -5.63 -9.25 2.25
N LEU A 264 -5.56 -9.88 1.08
CA LEU A 264 -4.54 -9.56 0.07
C LEU A 264 -4.67 -8.11 -0.42
N ILE A 265 -5.89 -7.67 -0.73
CA ILE A 265 -6.14 -6.29 -1.18
C ILE A 265 -5.92 -5.30 -0.03
N LEU A 266 -6.36 -5.63 1.18
CA LEU A 266 -6.15 -4.77 2.37
C LEU A 266 -4.67 -4.60 2.70
N THR A 267 -3.88 -5.66 2.58
CA THR A 267 -2.43 -5.59 2.82
C THR A 267 -1.77 -4.65 1.81
N LEU A 268 -2.16 -4.73 0.52
CA LEU A 268 -1.68 -3.79 -0.49
C LEU A 268 -2.06 -2.34 -0.11
N PHE A 269 -3.28 -2.11 0.36
CA PHE A 269 -3.73 -0.77 0.80
C PHE A 269 -2.95 -0.27 2.03
N ALA A 270 -2.67 -1.14 3.00
CA ALA A 270 -1.87 -0.80 4.16
C ALA A 270 -0.44 -0.42 3.76
N THR A 271 0.20 -1.17 2.84
CA THR A 271 1.56 -0.86 2.39
C THR A 271 1.67 0.48 1.67
N THR A 272 0.70 0.83 0.82
CA THR A 272 0.68 2.12 0.13
C THR A 272 0.36 3.27 1.08
N PHE A 273 -0.46 3.03 2.09
CA PHE A 273 -0.69 3.99 3.17
C PHE A 273 0.60 4.25 3.97
N LEU A 274 1.34 3.20 4.33
CA LEU A 274 2.64 3.34 5.01
C LEU A 274 3.64 4.13 4.15
N ASP A 275 3.70 3.86 2.84
CA ASP A 275 4.58 4.58 1.92
C ASP A 275 4.20 6.06 1.77
N LEU A 276 2.90 6.39 1.81
CA LEU A 276 2.44 7.78 1.83
C LEU A 276 2.84 8.51 3.11
N MET A 277 2.84 7.80 4.25
CA MET A 277 3.20 8.37 5.55
C MET A 277 4.72 8.52 5.75
N LYS A 278 5.54 7.91 4.90
CA LYS A 278 7.01 8.10 4.93
C LYS A 278 7.36 9.53 4.51
N MET A 279 8.35 10.09 5.19
CA MET A 279 8.91 11.39 4.79
C MET A 279 9.53 11.27 3.39
N THR A 280 9.34 12.30 2.58
CA THR A 280 10.08 12.42 1.32
C THR A 280 11.58 12.55 1.61
N PRO A 281 12.48 12.17 0.68
CA PRO A 281 13.92 12.30 0.89
C PRO A 281 14.39 13.72 1.22
N GLN A 282 13.64 14.74 0.80
CA GLN A 282 13.91 16.14 1.14
C GLN A 282 13.50 16.48 2.57
N GLN A 283 12.32 16.02 3.00
CA GLN A 283 11.83 16.18 4.37
C GLN A 283 12.73 15.42 5.36
N GLU A 284 13.13 14.20 5.01
CA GLU A 284 14.03 13.40 5.84
C GLU A 284 15.39 14.09 6.01
N LYS A 285 15.95 14.66 4.94
CA LYS A 285 17.19 15.46 5.03
C LYS A 285 17.03 16.67 5.94
N ALA A 286 15.93 17.43 5.80
CA ALA A 286 15.66 18.59 6.64
C ALA A 286 15.48 18.20 8.12
N TYR A 287 14.71 17.15 8.39
CA TYR A 287 14.51 16.60 9.74
C TYR A 287 15.83 16.17 10.37
N ASN A 288 16.66 15.43 9.64
CA ASN A 288 17.96 14.97 10.11
C ASN A 288 18.94 16.12 10.37
N GLN A 289 18.89 17.18 9.55
CA GLN A 289 19.67 18.40 9.78
C GLN A 289 19.24 19.10 11.08
N THR A 290 17.94 19.36 11.26
CA THR A 290 17.43 20.00 12.48
C THR A 290 17.70 19.14 13.72
N LYS A 291 17.54 17.82 13.62
CA LYS A 291 17.85 16.89 14.71
C LYS A 291 19.33 16.98 15.12
N ARG A 292 20.26 17.01 14.15
CA ARG A 292 21.70 17.18 14.42
C ARG A 292 21.99 18.52 15.09
N GLU A 293 21.38 19.60 14.63
CA GLU A 293 21.56 20.93 15.23
C GLU A 293 21.05 20.98 16.67
N LEU A 294 19.90 20.37 16.97
CA LEU A 294 19.36 20.26 18.32
C LEU A 294 20.29 19.47 19.24
N ILE A 295 20.82 18.34 18.77
CA ILE A 295 21.80 17.55 19.52
C ILE A 295 23.05 18.37 19.83
N LEU A 296 23.60 19.08 18.82
CA LEU A 296 24.78 19.94 19.02
C LEU A 296 24.50 21.09 19.98
N ARG A 297 23.32 21.72 19.90
CA ARG A 297 22.90 22.77 20.84
C ARG A 297 22.80 22.24 22.26
N ASN A 298 22.19 21.07 22.46
CA ASN A 298 22.05 20.45 23.77
C ASN A 298 23.42 20.01 24.34
N SER A 299 24.29 19.45 23.50
CA SER A 299 25.67 19.11 23.88
C SER A 299 26.48 20.35 24.30
N LYS A 300 26.41 21.45 23.53
CA LYS A 300 27.05 22.72 23.89
C LYS A 300 26.51 23.31 25.18
N LYS A 301 25.19 23.25 25.40
CA LYS A 301 24.57 23.68 26.67
C LYS A 301 25.12 22.84 27.82
N SER A 302 25.12 21.52 27.70
CA SER A 302 25.63 20.62 28.75
C SER A 302 27.12 20.86 29.05
N ALA A 303 27.96 21.02 28.02
CA ALA A 303 29.38 21.36 28.21
C ALA A 303 29.58 22.72 28.90
N LYS A 304 28.77 23.73 28.54
CA LYS A 304 28.79 25.04 29.19
C LYS A 304 28.40 24.93 30.66
N TRP A 305 27.30 24.22 30.98
CA TRP A 305 26.87 23.97 32.35
C TRP A 305 27.97 23.28 33.17
N LYS A 306 28.63 22.26 32.59
CA LYS A 306 29.74 21.55 33.25
C LYS A 306 30.93 22.47 33.55
N GLY A 307 31.37 23.27 32.57
CA GLY A 307 32.49 24.20 32.77
C GLY A 307 32.17 25.32 33.77
N THR A 308 30.94 25.84 33.79
CA THR A 308 30.51 26.83 34.80
C THR A 308 30.56 26.24 36.21
N TYR A 309 30.10 25.00 36.37
CA TYR A 309 30.10 24.32 37.66
C TYR A 309 31.51 23.95 38.15
N GLU A 310 32.39 23.49 37.24
CA GLU A 310 33.81 23.25 37.55
C GLU A 310 34.54 24.53 37.96
N HIS A 311 34.23 25.68 37.34
CA HIS A 311 34.81 26.98 37.72
C HIS A 311 34.33 27.43 39.10
N GLU A 312 33.02 27.38 39.35
CA GLU A 312 32.42 27.80 40.63
C GLU A 312 32.93 26.95 41.80
N SER A 313 33.05 25.63 41.61
CA SER A 313 33.63 24.73 42.62
C SER A 313 35.13 25.01 42.85
N ALA A 314 35.91 25.32 41.82
CA ALA A 314 37.32 25.68 41.96
C ALA A 314 37.52 27.01 42.71
N GLU A 315 36.68 28.02 42.48
CA GLU A 315 36.71 29.30 43.22
C GLU A 315 36.41 29.10 44.71
N VAL A 316 35.39 28.30 45.04
CA VAL A 316 35.05 27.98 46.43
C VAL A 316 36.20 27.24 47.11
N ILE A 317 36.82 26.27 46.45
CA ILE A 317 37.99 25.55 47.00
C ILE A 317 39.17 26.52 47.21
N LYS A 318 39.40 27.45 46.28
CA LYS A 318 40.46 28.44 46.38
C LYS A 318 40.24 29.41 47.54
N SER A 319 39.01 29.87 47.78
CA SER A 319 38.70 30.75 48.91
C SER A 319 38.97 30.07 50.25
N TYR A 320 38.56 28.80 50.40
CA TYR A 320 38.85 28.02 51.61
C TYR A 320 40.36 27.79 51.80
N LEU A 321 41.11 27.54 50.72
CA LEU A 321 42.58 27.41 50.77
C LEU A 321 43.28 28.72 51.18
N GLU A 322 42.82 29.87 50.70
CA GLU A 322 43.38 31.17 51.07
C GLU A 322 43.05 31.54 52.52
N GLU A 323 41.85 31.25 52.99
CA GLU A 323 41.44 31.43 54.38
C GLU A 323 42.30 30.58 55.32
N SER A 324 42.45 29.28 55.00
CA SER A 324 43.33 28.37 55.74
C SER A 324 44.80 28.85 55.78
N LYS A 325 45.32 29.40 54.67
CA LYS A 325 46.68 29.99 54.63
C LYS A 325 46.80 31.23 55.52
N ARG A 326 45.80 32.11 55.57
CA ARG A 326 45.81 33.29 56.44
C ARG A 326 45.81 32.90 57.91
N GLU A 327 44.96 31.94 58.29
CA GLU A 327 44.93 31.42 59.66
C GLU A 327 46.26 30.76 60.06
N SER A 328 46.85 29.97 59.16
CA SER A 328 48.20 29.41 59.39
C SER A 328 49.26 30.50 59.55
N HIS A 329 49.19 31.57 58.77
CA HIS A 329 50.12 32.69 58.92
C HIS A 329 49.93 33.44 60.23
N GLN A 330 48.69 33.67 60.66
CA GLN A 330 48.38 34.28 61.95
C GLN A 330 48.84 33.41 63.12
N LEU A 331 48.68 32.10 63.04
CA LEU A 331 49.21 31.16 64.04
C LEU A 331 50.74 31.17 64.05
N SER A 332 51.40 31.26 62.88
CA SER A 332 52.86 31.35 62.80
C SER A 332 53.40 32.67 63.35
N SER A 333 52.71 33.79 63.14
CA SER A 333 53.11 35.10 63.67
C SER A 333 52.84 35.19 65.17
N LEU A 334 51.75 34.62 65.66
CA LEU A 334 51.47 34.48 67.09
C LEU A 334 52.53 33.60 67.75
N ARG A 335 52.93 32.48 67.13
CA ARG A 335 54.09 31.67 67.57
C ARG A 335 55.37 32.49 67.64
N ALA A 336 55.68 33.29 66.61
CA ALA A 336 56.87 34.13 66.59
C ALA A 336 56.85 35.20 67.69
N GLN A 337 55.70 35.82 67.96
CA GLN A 337 55.54 36.77 69.06
C GLN A 337 55.67 36.11 70.44
N ILE A 338 55.10 34.92 70.62
CA ILE A 338 55.23 34.14 71.86
C ILE A 338 56.69 33.72 72.08
N CYS A 339 57.39 33.27 71.03
CA CYS A 339 58.82 32.92 71.09
C CYS A 339 59.74 34.14 71.28
N ALA A 340 59.29 35.35 70.90
CA ALA A 340 60.02 36.58 71.18
C ALA A 340 59.84 37.04 72.65
N ASN A 341 58.65 36.84 73.22
CA ASN A 341 58.36 37.19 74.63
C ASN A 341 58.88 36.16 75.63
N ILE A 342 59.08 34.92 75.21
CA ILE A 342 59.65 33.84 76.00
C ILE A 342 60.94 33.45 75.29
N ASN A 343 62.10 33.86 75.81
CA ASN A 343 63.42 33.67 75.18
C ASN A 343 63.83 32.19 75.03
N ILE A 344 63.12 31.45 74.16
CA ILE A 344 63.27 30.02 73.89
C ILE A 344 63.01 29.81 72.40
N SER A 345 64.05 29.48 71.64
CA SER A 345 63.91 28.80 70.35
C SER A 345 63.47 27.36 70.63
N ARG A 346 62.21 27.00 70.33
CA ARG A 346 61.71 25.63 70.51
C ARG A 346 61.21 25.06 69.19
N GLU A 347 61.67 23.86 68.85
CA GLU A 347 61.07 23.03 67.79
C GLU A 347 59.60 22.70 68.12
N PRO A 348 58.73 22.54 67.09
CA PRO A 348 57.31 22.30 67.30
C PRO A 348 57.10 21.02 68.12
N SER A 349 56.24 21.09 69.14
CA SER A 349 55.91 19.88 69.92
C SER A 349 55.00 18.96 69.10
N GLU A 350 55.14 17.65 69.26
CA GLU A 350 54.35 16.60 68.60
C GLU A 350 52.83 16.86 68.64
N LYS A 351 52.34 17.50 69.72
CA LYS A 351 50.93 17.89 69.89
C LYS A 351 50.45 18.98 68.91
N GLU A 352 51.33 19.86 68.43
CA GLU A 352 50.96 20.91 67.49
C GLU A 352 50.94 20.38 66.04
N GLU A 353 51.81 19.44 65.68
CA GLU A 353 51.71 18.73 64.39
C GLU A 353 50.44 17.87 64.34
N ASP A 354 50.11 17.18 65.43
CA ASP A 354 48.84 16.45 65.56
C ASP A 354 47.63 17.38 65.43
N TYR A 355 47.67 18.57 66.02
CA TYR A 355 46.59 19.56 65.85
C TYR A 355 46.40 19.97 64.37
N PHE A 356 47.48 20.25 63.63
CA PHE A 356 47.38 20.58 62.20
C PHE A 356 47.01 19.39 61.32
N LYS A 357 47.30 18.17 61.75
CA LYS A 357 46.92 16.94 61.05
C LYS A 357 45.42 16.65 61.26
N ILE A 358 44.95 16.69 62.50
CA ILE A 358 43.53 16.56 62.88
C ILE A 358 42.71 17.65 62.19
N ARG A 359 43.18 18.91 62.17
CA ARG A 359 42.43 20.00 61.53
C ARG A 359 42.36 19.87 60.00
N ARG A 360 43.37 19.27 59.36
CA ARG A 360 43.32 18.92 57.92
C ARG A 360 42.32 17.81 57.64
N GLU A 361 42.22 16.83 58.52
CA GLU A 361 41.21 15.77 58.44
C GLU A 361 39.80 16.34 58.67
N GLU A 362 39.60 17.20 59.68
CA GLU A 362 38.32 17.90 59.90
C GLU A 362 37.90 18.78 58.71
N LEU A 363 38.83 19.54 58.11
CA LEU A 363 38.55 20.34 56.93
C LEU A 363 38.24 19.48 55.70
N ARG A 364 38.90 18.31 55.58
CA ARG A 364 38.59 17.33 54.54
C ARG A 364 37.18 16.78 54.74
N ASP A 365 36.82 16.42 55.97
CA ASP A 365 35.50 15.89 56.33
C ASP A 365 34.38 16.95 56.19
N LEU A 366 34.68 18.23 56.44
CA LEU A 366 33.77 19.35 56.19
C LEU A 366 33.57 19.64 54.69
N ALA A 367 34.59 19.42 53.86
CA ALA A 367 34.50 19.56 52.41
C ALA A 367 33.90 18.32 51.72
N GLN A 368 34.08 17.13 52.31
CA GLN A 368 33.65 15.85 51.78
C GLN A 368 32.16 15.76 51.41
N PRO A 369 31.18 16.23 52.23
CA PRO A 369 29.77 16.14 51.85
C PRO A 369 29.42 16.99 50.62
N LYS A 370 30.06 18.15 50.43
CA LYS A 370 29.90 18.95 49.21
C LYS A 370 30.54 18.27 48.00
N VAL A 371 31.71 17.64 48.17
CA VAL A 371 32.35 16.85 47.10
C VAL A 371 31.51 15.64 46.72
N ASP A 372 30.90 14.96 47.68
CA ASP A 372 30.03 13.80 47.44
C ASP A 372 28.70 14.21 46.79
N GLU A 373 28.15 15.38 47.13
CA GLU A 373 26.98 15.98 46.46
C GLU A 373 27.30 16.32 44.99
N ILE A 374 28.47 16.89 44.73
CA ILE A 374 29.00 17.15 43.38
C ILE A 374 29.14 15.85 42.59
N LEU A 375 29.73 14.80 43.18
CA LEU A 375 29.90 13.49 42.55
C LEU A 375 28.55 12.80 42.27
N LYS A 376 27.56 12.94 43.17
CA LYS A 376 26.19 12.45 42.95
C LYS A 376 25.51 13.14 41.77
N HIS A 377 25.64 14.46 41.64
CA HIS A 377 25.07 15.18 40.50
C HIS A 377 25.76 14.82 39.18
N LEU A 378 27.08 14.61 39.18
CA LEU A 378 27.82 14.14 38.01
C LEU A 378 27.40 12.71 37.59
N ALA A 379 27.22 11.80 38.56
CA ALA A 379 26.74 10.44 38.30
C ALA A 379 25.29 10.42 37.74
N LEU A 380 24.42 11.30 38.23
CA LEU A 380 23.07 11.48 37.67
C LEU A 380 23.12 11.91 36.20
N ILE A 381 24.02 12.83 35.85
CA ILE A 381 24.20 13.30 34.47
C ILE A 381 24.73 12.16 33.57
N GLU A 382 25.61 11.29 34.06
CA GLU A 382 26.07 10.11 33.31
C GLU A 382 24.98 9.04 33.16
N SER A 383 24.12 8.84 34.16
CA SER A 383 23.01 7.89 34.06
C SER A 383 21.98 8.27 32.99
N PHE A 384 21.76 9.57 32.76
CA PHE A 384 20.92 10.09 31.66
C PHE A 384 21.50 9.85 30.26
N LYS A 385 22.81 9.61 30.13
CA LYS A 385 23.45 9.19 28.87
C LYS A 385 23.26 7.71 28.55
N LEU A 386 23.00 6.87 29.56
CA LEU A 386 22.91 5.40 29.41
C LEU A 386 21.48 4.90 29.20
N SER A 387 20.48 5.79 29.31
CA SER A 387 19.06 5.50 29.02
C SER A 387 18.62 5.93 27.61
N GLU A 388 19.55 6.44 26.78
CA GLU A 388 19.45 6.48 25.30
C GLU A 388 19.76 5.10 24.71
#